data_AF-A0A9W9BEB6-F1
#
_entry.id   AF-A0A9W9BEB6-F1
#
_cell.length_a   1.000
_cell.length_b   1.000
_cell.length_c   1.000
_cell.angle_alpha   90.00
_cell.angle_beta   90.00
_cell.angle_gamma   90.00
#
_symmetry.space_group_name_H-M   'P 1'
#
loop_
_entity.id
_entity.type
_entity.pdbx_description
1 polymer ?
#
loop_
_entity_poly.entity_id
_entity_poly.type
_entity_poly.pdbx_seq_one_letter_code
_entity_poly.pdbx_strand_id
1 'polypeptide(L)'
;MSQPFETPVAQSQQSYQPSSDAPPPNPPESQGHSSHETWSNPAPIRNRALSIRTKNKSTPSKGHGRGRGFTFRSLRESVQPELSRKLFRLIKLENDLIHTHEAAGRERTAIATQLSEWGEQTSDEAVNDISDKIGVILSEMGGLEETYVNSLDLSRTHLKMIRDTERSVQPSRDGKSKLYDEFQKLKAKEPQSARLVLLEQELVRAEAENLVAEAQLTNVTRQKLKEAYDVEFSAIIERAEKQIILAKHGRRLLELLDDKALSPGDARMPYENGAQARQVLNDAEDDLKEWQPEHHHKALSENGSETSKGKSPVEPSA
;
A
#
# COMPACT_ATOMS: atom_id res chain seq x y z
N MET A 1 19.68 1.99 -89.63
CA MET A 1 20.73 2.79 -88.97
C MET A 1 21.47 1.87 -88.02
N SER A 2 22.78 1.83 -88.18
CA SER A 2 23.70 0.80 -87.70
C SER A 2 24.11 1.01 -86.24
N GLN A 3 24.20 -0.07 -85.48
CA GLN A 3 25.23 -0.27 -84.44
C GLN A 3 26.52 -0.78 -85.14
N PRO A 4 27.73 -0.83 -84.54
CA PRO A 4 28.12 -0.75 -83.12
C PRO A 4 29.41 0.10 -82.86
N PHE A 5 29.95 0.14 -81.63
CA PHE A 5 31.37 -0.11 -81.34
C PHE A 5 31.67 -0.15 -79.82
N GLU A 6 32.61 -1.01 -79.49
CA GLU A 6 33.03 -1.53 -78.17
C GLU A 6 34.08 -0.66 -77.42
N THR A 7 34.09 -0.84 -76.08
CA THR A 7 35.14 -0.78 -75.00
C THR A 7 36.62 -0.38 -75.31
N PRO A 8 37.42 0.16 -74.34
CA PRO A 8 37.90 -0.63 -73.16
C PRO A 8 38.36 0.08 -71.84
N VAL A 9 38.28 -0.69 -70.74
CA VAL A 9 39.23 -1.04 -69.64
C VAL A 9 40.32 -0.05 -69.13
N ALA A 10 40.36 0.17 -67.80
CA ALA A 10 41.50 -0.08 -66.86
C ALA A 10 41.25 0.66 -65.51
N GLN A 11 40.87 0.03 -64.40
CA GLN A 11 41.70 -0.63 -63.35
C GLN A 11 43.08 -0.03 -63.07
N SER A 12 43.25 0.49 -61.84
CA SER A 12 44.52 0.45 -61.10
C SER A 12 44.26 0.25 -59.60
N GLN A 13 44.70 -0.90 -59.11
CA GLN A 13 45.05 -1.26 -57.73
C GLN A 13 46.23 -0.37 -57.27
N GLN A 14 46.50 -0.04 -56.01
CA GLN A 14 46.87 -0.87 -54.85
C GLN A 14 46.95 0.08 -53.62
N SER A 15 46.32 -0.23 -52.48
CA SER A 15 46.90 -0.89 -51.30
C SER A 15 48.06 -0.16 -50.62
N TYR A 16 47.83 0.41 -49.43
CA TYR A 16 48.78 0.43 -48.29
C TYR A 16 48.02 0.69 -46.96
N GLN A 17 48.04 -0.30 -46.08
CA GLN A 17 47.87 -0.20 -44.62
C GLN A 17 49.25 -0.51 -44.02
N PRO A 18 49.67 0.10 -42.88
CA PRO A 18 49.24 -0.43 -41.58
C PRO A 18 49.06 0.59 -40.41
N SER A 19 48.06 0.29 -39.57
CA SER A 19 47.91 0.44 -38.10
C SER A 19 48.78 1.39 -37.25
N SER A 20 48.12 2.19 -36.39
CA SER A 20 48.37 2.21 -34.92
C SER A 20 47.25 2.95 -34.14
N ASP A 21 46.83 2.39 -33.02
CA ASP A 21 45.89 2.92 -32.02
C ASP A 21 46.25 4.31 -31.46
N ALA A 22 45.25 5.20 -31.32
CA ALA A 22 45.17 6.21 -30.23
C ALA A 22 43.77 6.90 -30.20
N PRO A 23 43.07 6.96 -29.05
CA PRO A 23 41.83 7.74 -28.89
C PRO A 23 42.08 9.25 -28.59
N PRO A 24 41.09 10.12 -28.87
CA PRO A 24 41.23 11.59 -28.76
C PRO A 24 41.27 12.12 -27.31
N PRO A 25 41.78 13.35 -27.09
CA PRO A 25 42.14 13.87 -25.76
C PRO A 25 40.96 14.45 -24.96
N ASN A 26 41.07 14.36 -23.62
CA ASN A 26 40.12 14.87 -22.63
C ASN A 26 40.16 16.42 -22.46
N PRO A 27 39.04 17.05 -22.04
CA PRO A 27 38.99 18.47 -21.66
C PRO A 27 39.50 18.72 -20.21
N PRO A 28 39.85 19.97 -19.84
CA PRO A 28 40.76 20.26 -18.73
C PRO A 28 40.09 20.32 -17.34
N GLU A 29 40.86 19.91 -16.34
CA GLU A 29 40.56 19.97 -14.90
C GLU A 29 40.52 21.41 -14.37
N SER A 30 39.56 21.70 -13.48
CA SER A 30 39.59 22.86 -12.59
C SER A 30 39.77 22.42 -11.14
N GLN A 31 40.68 23.11 -10.46
CA GLN A 31 41.24 22.85 -9.14
C GLN A 31 40.20 22.84 -8.00
N GLY A 32 40.59 22.14 -6.93
CA GLY A 32 39.73 21.81 -5.80
C GLY A 32 39.51 22.91 -4.77
N HIS A 33 38.54 22.65 -3.90
CA HIS A 33 38.52 23.16 -2.54
C HIS A 33 38.11 22.04 -1.59
N SER A 34 39.03 21.72 -0.68
CA SER A 34 38.85 20.87 0.49
C SER A 34 38.36 21.72 1.64
N SER A 35 37.28 21.32 2.31
CA SER A 35 37.00 21.70 3.68
C SER A 35 36.43 20.50 4.43
N HIS A 36 37.28 19.97 5.30
CA HIS A 36 37.00 18.98 6.31
C HIS A 36 36.36 19.71 7.51
N GLU A 37 35.07 19.51 7.77
CA GLU A 37 34.43 19.98 9.01
C GLU A 37 33.73 18.83 9.73
N THR A 38 34.33 18.49 10.87
CA THR A 38 33.83 17.63 11.94
C THR A 38 32.57 18.21 12.60
N TRP A 39 31.50 17.43 12.70
CA TRP A 39 30.43 17.68 13.67
C TRP A 39 30.08 16.39 14.42
N SER A 40 30.70 16.22 15.58
CA SER A 40 30.22 15.38 16.67
C SER A 40 29.21 16.17 17.50
N ASN A 41 27.92 15.83 17.46
CA ASN A 41 27.05 15.64 18.64
C ASN A 41 25.63 15.19 18.23
N PRO A 42 24.98 14.26 18.97
CA PRO A 42 23.63 13.80 18.66
C PRO A 42 22.58 14.72 19.30
N ALA A 43 21.68 15.29 18.50
CA ALA A 43 20.49 15.99 18.98
C ALA A 43 19.24 15.11 18.78
N PRO A 44 18.22 15.22 19.66
CA PRO A 44 17.13 14.25 19.72
C PRO A 44 16.13 14.45 18.57
N ILE A 45 15.78 13.34 17.91
CA ILE A 45 14.75 13.26 16.86
C ILE A 45 13.39 13.61 17.47
N ARG A 46 12.97 14.87 17.32
CA ARG A 46 11.58 15.29 17.55
C ARG A 46 10.77 14.99 16.29
N ASN A 47 9.99 13.91 16.34
CA ASN A 47 8.96 13.62 15.34
C ASN A 47 7.89 14.72 15.33
N ARG A 48 8.03 15.69 14.43
CA ARG A 48 7.01 16.70 14.14
C ARG A 48 6.07 16.09 13.08
N ALA A 49 4.88 15.68 13.51
CA ALA A 49 3.84 15.18 12.62
C ALA A 49 3.60 16.16 11.47
N LEU A 50 3.78 15.69 10.22
CA LEU A 50 3.44 16.41 9.00
C LEU A 50 1.90 16.46 8.89
N SER A 51 1.32 17.47 9.53
CA SER A 51 -0.11 17.77 9.45
C SER A 51 -0.37 18.67 8.24
N ILE A 52 -0.84 18.07 7.14
CA ILE A 52 -1.49 18.81 6.06
C ILE A 52 -2.89 19.18 6.57
N ARG A 53 -3.02 20.35 7.21
CA ARG A 53 -4.30 20.95 7.55
C ARG A 53 -4.52 22.19 6.68
N THR A 54 -5.17 21.99 5.54
CA THR A 54 -5.73 23.07 4.73
C THR A 54 -6.87 23.74 5.52
N LYS A 55 -6.69 25.02 5.85
CA LYS A 55 -7.71 25.91 6.43
C LYS A 55 -8.55 26.46 5.29
N ASN A 56 -9.80 26.01 5.14
CA ASN A 56 -10.81 26.78 4.40
C ASN A 56 -11.76 27.45 5.39
N LYS A 57 -11.84 28.78 5.26
CA LYS A 57 -12.66 29.69 6.06
C LYS A 57 -13.84 30.09 5.18
N SER A 58 -15.06 29.72 5.56
CA SER A 58 -16.29 30.26 4.96
C SER A 58 -17.27 30.69 6.05
N THR A 59 -17.88 31.84 5.78
CA THR A 59 -18.74 32.69 6.62
C THR A 59 -20.14 32.11 6.85
N PRO A 60 -20.86 32.51 7.91
CA PRO A 60 -22.14 31.92 8.27
C PRO A 60 -23.31 32.55 7.49
N SER A 61 -24.12 31.69 6.85
CA SER A 61 -25.42 32.04 6.28
C SER A 61 -26.54 31.72 7.27
N LYS A 62 -27.46 32.68 7.42
CA LYS A 62 -28.66 32.66 8.27
C LYS A 62 -29.75 31.84 7.59
N GLY A 63 -30.31 30.83 8.26
CA GLY A 63 -31.46 30.10 7.71
C GLY A 63 -32.05 29.01 8.61
N HIS A 64 -33.18 29.34 9.24
CA HIS A 64 -34.37 28.54 9.55
C HIS A 64 -34.23 27.20 10.30
N GLY A 65 -34.88 27.18 11.48
CA GLY A 65 -34.96 26.04 12.37
C GLY A 65 -35.75 24.85 11.81
N ARG A 66 -35.24 23.66 12.12
CA ARG A 66 -35.99 22.42 12.31
C ARG A 66 -35.30 21.66 13.43
N GLY A 67 -36.11 21.11 14.35
CA GLY A 67 -35.69 20.63 15.66
C GLY A 67 -34.46 19.72 15.65
N ARG A 68 -33.42 20.15 16.37
CA ARG A 68 -32.34 19.26 16.82
C ARG A 68 -32.93 18.31 17.86
N GLY A 69 -33.34 17.13 17.43
CA GLY A 69 -33.47 15.99 18.33
C GLY A 69 -32.12 15.78 19.01
N PHE A 70 -32.11 15.77 20.34
CA PHE A 70 -30.96 15.33 21.12
C PHE A 70 -30.67 13.87 20.78
N THR A 71 -29.79 13.66 19.79
CA THR A 71 -29.34 12.32 19.45
C THR A 71 -28.35 11.92 20.55
N PHE A 72 -28.75 10.98 21.42
CA PHE A 72 -27.91 10.35 22.46
C PHE A 72 -26.62 9.68 21.93
N ARG A 73 -26.28 9.83 20.64
CA ARG A 73 -25.00 9.42 20.06
C ARG A 73 -23.82 10.22 20.61
N SER A 74 -23.96 11.52 20.92
CA SER A 74 -22.81 12.30 21.42
C SER A 74 -22.41 12.01 22.87
N LEU A 75 -23.34 11.48 23.69
CA LEU A 75 -23.05 11.08 25.08
C LEU A 75 -22.39 9.70 25.18
N ARG A 76 -22.56 8.83 24.18
CA ARG A 76 -21.74 7.60 24.07
C ARG A 76 -20.35 7.90 23.50
N GLU A 77 -20.23 8.96 22.70
CA GLU A 77 -18.94 9.48 22.22
C GLU A 77 -18.07 10.00 23.38
N SER A 78 -18.65 10.65 24.40
CA SER A 78 -17.90 11.25 25.51
C SER A 78 -17.33 10.26 26.55
N VAL A 79 -17.71 8.98 26.49
CA VAL A 79 -17.33 7.97 27.51
C VAL A 79 -16.16 7.07 27.05
N GLN A 80 -15.78 7.10 25.77
CA GLN A 80 -14.64 6.30 25.30
C GLN A 80 -13.27 6.96 25.58
N PRO A 81 -12.23 6.18 25.87
CA PRO A 81 -10.85 6.66 25.90
C PRO A 81 -10.46 7.39 24.60
N GLU A 82 -9.66 8.45 24.70
CA GLU A 82 -9.33 9.30 23.55
C GLU A 82 -8.57 8.55 22.44
N LEU A 83 -7.74 7.58 22.81
CA LEU A 83 -6.96 6.76 21.88
C LEU A 83 -7.86 5.74 21.14
N SER A 84 -8.75 5.03 21.84
CA SER A 84 -9.72 4.12 21.21
C SER A 84 -10.66 4.83 20.23
N ARG A 85 -11.00 6.11 20.47
CA ARG A 85 -11.79 6.93 19.52
C ARG A 85 -11.03 7.23 18.23
N LYS A 86 -9.71 7.42 18.29
CA LYS A 86 -8.89 7.65 17.08
C LYS A 86 -8.84 6.39 16.23
N LEU A 87 -8.58 5.24 16.85
CA LEU A 87 -8.55 3.97 16.14
C LEU A 87 -9.94 3.55 15.63
N PHE A 88 -11.01 3.82 16.38
CA PHE A 88 -12.37 3.61 15.89
C PHE A 88 -12.68 4.41 14.63
N ARG A 89 -12.24 5.68 14.57
CA ARG A 89 -12.38 6.51 13.36
C ARG A 89 -11.60 5.94 12.18
N LEU A 90 -10.38 5.43 12.40
CA LEU A 90 -9.59 4.76 11.37
C LEU A 90 -10.33 3.53 10.80
N ILE A 91 -10.77 2.61 11.68
CA ILE A 91 -11.51 1.40 11.29
C ILE A 91 -12.80 1.73 10.52
N LYS A 92 -13.42 2.88 10.82
CA LYS A 92 -14.58 3.36 10.08
C LYS A 92 -14.21 3.85 8.68
N LEU A 93 -13.15 4.64 8.55
CA LEU A 93 -12.67 5.11 7.25
C LEU A 93 -12.24 3.95 6.34
N GLU A 94 -11.62 2.90 6.89
CA GLU A 94 -11.32 1.68 6.13
C GLU A 94 -12.58 0.95 5.66
N ASN A 95 -13.64 0.94 6.46
CA ASN A 95 -14.92 0.38 6.03
C ASN A 95 -15.52 1.17 4.86
N ASP A 96 -15.41 2.50 4.91
CA ASP A 96 -15.87 3.34 3.80
C ASP A 96 -15.00 3.08 2.55
N LEU A 97 -13.69 2.90 2.70
CA LEU A 97 -12.76 2.53 1.62
C LEU A 97 -13.11 1.17 0.98
N ILE A 98 -13.37 0.15 1.79
CA ILE A 98 -13.83 -1.18 1.35
C ILE A 98 -15.05 -1.04 0.43
N HIS A 99 -16.08 -0.29 0.87
CA HIS A 99 -17.27 -0.06 0.04
C HIS A 99 -16.98 0.71 -1.26
N THR A 100 -16.03 1.65 -1.25
CA THR A 100 -15.64 2.34 -2.48
C THR A 100 -14.95 1.42 -3.48
N HIS A 101 -14.13 0.47 -3.02
CA HIS A 101 -13.51 -0.52 -3.89
C HIS A 101 -14.50 -1.57 -4.39
N GLU A 102 -15.44 -2.02 -3.55
CA GLU A 102 -16.56 -2.87 -3.98
C GLU A 102 -17.38 -2.20 -5.10
N ALA A 103 -17.69 -0.90 -4.93
CA ALA A 103 -18.38 -0.14 -5.95
C ALA A 103 -17.53 0.00 -7.21
N ALA A 104 -16.24 0.31 -7.09
CA ALA A 104 -15.34 0.44 -8.24
C ALA A 104 -15.24 -0.85 -9.07
N GLY A 105 -15.18 -2.02 -8.41
CA GLY A 105 -15.20 -3.31 -9.08
C GLY A 105 -16.50 -3.54 -9.87
N ARG A 106 -17.66 -3.31 -9.24
CA ARG A 106 -18.97 -3.42 -9.91
C ARG A 106 -19.12 -2.48 -11.10
N GLU A 107 -18.75 -1.21 -10.93
CA GLU A 107 -18.82 -0.21 -11.99
C GLU A 107 -17.86 -0.56 -13.14
N ARG A 108 -16.69 -1.13 -12.84
CA ARG A 108 -15.75 -1.60 -13.87
C ARG A 108 -16.36 -2.72 -14.73
N THR A 109 -17.03 -3.69 -14.12
CA THR A 109 -17.74 -4.75 -14.85
C THR A 109 -18.93 -4.21 -15.63
N ALA A 110 -19.68 -3.25 -15.08
CA ALA A 110 -20.77 -2.60 -15.81
C ALA A 110 -20.26 -1.86 -17.06
N ILE A 111 -19.15 -1.12 -16.95
CA ILE A 111 -18.48 -0.47 -18.08
C ILE A 111 -18.07 -1.50 -19.13
N ALA A 112 -17.52 -2.64 -18.70
CA ALA A 112 -17.15 -3.72 -19.62
C ALA A 112 -18.34 -4.23 -20.44
N THR A 113 -19.48 -4.51 -19.78
CA THR A 113 -20.71 -4.94 -20.46
C THR A 113 -21.21 -3.90 -21.44
N GLN A 114 -21.29 -2.63 -21.01
CA GLN A 114 -21.75 -1.53 -21.88
C GLN A 114 -20.83 -1.30 -23.07
N LEU A 115 -19.52 -1.52 -22.93
CA LEU A 115 -18.56 -1.43 -24.03
C LEU A 115 -18.83 -2.49 -25.10
N SER A 116 -19.00 -3.75 -24.70
CA SER A 116 -19.33 -4.84 -25.64
C SER A 116 -20.67 -4.61 -26.33
N GLU A 117 -21.71 -4.21 -25.58
CA GLU A 117 -23.05 -3.92 -26.13
C GLU A 117 -23.02 -2.76 -27.14
N TRP A 118 -22.24 -1.72 -26.87
CA TRP A 118 -22.05 -0.61 -27.81
C TRP A 118 -21.31 -1.06 -29.06
N GLY A 119 -20.26 -1.88 -28.90
CA GLY A 119 -19.45 -2.41 -30.00
C GLY A 119 -20.27 -3.18 -31.03
N GLU A 120 -21.18 -4.03 -30.56
CA GLU A 120 -22.10 -4.80 -31.41
C GLU A 120 -22.98 -3.90 -32.30
N GLN A 121 -23.35 -2.71 -31.82
CA GLN A 121 -24.21 -1.77 -32.53
C GLN A 121 -23.49 -0.95 -33.61
N THR A 122 -22.15 -0.96 -33.63
CA THR A 122 -21.36 -0.12 -34.55
C THR A 122 -21.42 -0.58 -36.01
N SER A 123 -21.90 -1.80 -36.28
CA SER A 123 -21.85 -2.45 -37.60
C SER A 123 -20.43 -2.55 -38.19
N ASP A 124 -19.40 -2.41 -37.35
CA ASP A 124 -18.00 -2.59 -37.69
C ASP A 124 -17.47 -3.84 -36.98
N GLU A 125 -17.07 -4.85 -37.75
CA GLU A 125 -16.64 -6.15 -37.24
C GLU A 125 -15.39 -6.04 -36.36
N ALA A 126 -14.44 -5.16 -36.70
CA ALA A 126 -13.22 -4.97 -35.93
C ALA A 126 -13.52 -4.28 -34.60
N VAL A 127 -14.34 -3.23 -34.62
CA VAL A 127 -14.75 -2.53 -33.39
C VAL A 127 -15.56 -3.45 -32.48
N ASN A 128 -16.48 -4.24 -33.03
CA ASN A 128 -17.26 -5.23 -32.27
C ASN A 128 -16.33 -6.25 -31.58
N ASP A 129 -15.45 -6.92 -32.33
CA ASP A 129 -14.59 -7.95 -31.74
C ASP A 129 -13.60 -7.39 -30.71
N ILE A 130 -12.93 -6.27 -31.01
CA ILE A 130 -11.95 -5.65 -30.10
C ILE A 130 -12.62 -5.10 -28.84
N SER A 131 -13.76 -4.44 -28.95
CA SER A 131 -14.51 -3.93 -27.78
C SER A 131 -15.00 -5.07 -26.88
N ASP A 132 -15.43 -6.20 -27.45
CA ASP A 132 -15.78 -7.41 -26.69
C ASP A 132 -14.59 -7.96 -25.90
N LYS A 133 -13.40 -8.10 -26.53
CA LYS A 133 -12.19 -8.57 -25.82
C LYS A 133 -11.70 -7.59 -24.77
N ILE A 134 -11.80 -6.27 -25.01
CA ILE A 134 -11.51 -5.27 -23.98
C ILE A 134 -12.50 -5.39 -22.82
N GLY A 135 -13.77 -5.68 -23.09
CA GLY A 135 -14.78 -6.00 -22.08
C GLY A 135 -14.35 -7.16 -21.16
N VAL A 136 -13.77 -8.23 -21.72
CA VAL A 136 -13.22 -9.33 -20.91
C VAL A 136 -12.09 -8.84 -19.99
N ILE A 137 -11.11 -8.10 -20.53
CA ILE A 137 -9.99 -7.55 -19.73
C ILE A 137 -10.50 -6.63 -18.61
N LEU A 138 -11.44 -5.74 -18.91
CA LEU A 138 -12.02 -4.83 -17.91
C LEU A 138 -12.83 -5.59 -16.85
N SER A 139 -13.57 -6.62 -17.23
CA SER A 139 -14.32 -7.46 -16.28
C SER A 139 -13.37 -8.17 -15.30
N GLU A 140 -12.26 -8.70 -15.80
CA GLU A 140 -11.23 -9.33 -14.96
C GLU A 140 -10.59 -8.31 -13.98
N MET A 141 -10.31 -7.08 -14.44
CA MET A 141 -9.87 -6.00 -13.55
C MET A 141 -10.90 -5.68 -12.45
N GLY A 142 -12.19 -5.80 -12.76
CA GLY A 142 -13.27 -5.68 -11.78
C GLY A 142 -13.24 -6.80 -10.74
N GLY A 143 -12.97 -8.04 -11.17
CA GLY A 143 -12.80 -9.21 -10.29
C GLY A 143 -11.63 -9.06 -9.32
N LEU A 144 -10.51 -8.48 -9.75
CA LEU A 144 -9.36 -8.22 -8.87
C LEU A 144 -9.71 -7.29 -7.69
N GLU A 145 -10.69 -6.38 -7.84
CA GLU A 145 -11.14 -5.55 -6.73
C GLU A 145 -11.81 -6.37 -5.62
N GLU A 146 -12.49 -7.46 -5.94
CA GLU A 146 -13.14 -8.32 -4.92
C GLU A 146 -12.10 -8.98 -4.01
N THR A 147 -11.03 -9.54 -4.60
CA THR A 147 -9.91 -10.11 -3.83
C THR A 147 -9.23 -9.05 -2.96
N TYR A 148 -9.05 -7.84 -3.48
CA TYR A 148 -8.47 -6.72 -2.74
C TYR A 148 -9.36 -6.26 -1.57
N VAL A 149 -10.67 -6.12 -1.79
CA VAL A 149 -11.68 -5.81 -0.77
C VAL A 149 -11.64 -6.82 0.38
N ASN A 150 -11.56 -8.11 0.08
CA ASN A 150 -11.45 -9.17 1.09
C ASN A 150 -10.19 -9.00 1.95
N SER A 151 -9.06 -8.64 1.32
CA SER A 151 -7.80 -8.38 2.02
C SER A 151 -7.84 -7.12 2.88
N LEU A 152 -8.52 -6.06 2.42
CA LEU A 152 -8.76 -4.86 3.22
C LEU A 152 -9.61 -5.15 4.46
N ASP A 153 -10.66 -5.98 4.37
CA ASP A 153 -11.44 -6.33 5.58
C ASP A 153 -10.66 -7.23 6.54
N LEU A 154 -9.74 -8.05 6.04
CA LEU A 154 -8.78 -8.78 6.87
C LEU A 154 -7.82 -7.83 7.60
N SER A 155 -7.17 -6.90 6.89
CA SER A 155 -6.34 -5.83 7.49
C SER A 155 -7.10 -5.09 8.59
N ARG A 156 -8.32 -4.64 8.28
CA ARG A 156 -9.22 -3.97 9.21
C ARG A 156 -9.56 -4.81 10.45
N THR A 157 -9.64 -6.14 10.30
CA THR A 157 -9.88 -7.05 11.43
C THR A 157 -8.72 -7.05 12.42
N HIS A 158 -7.47 -6.96 11.97
CA HIS A 158 -6.31 -6.76 12.85
C HIS A 158 -6.40 -5.44 13.64
N LEU A 159 -6.86 -4.36 13.00
CA LEU A 159 -7.03 -3.07 13.69
C LEU A 159 -8.18 -3.10 14.72
N LYS A 160 -9.27 -3.83 14.44
CA LYS A 160 -10.33 -4.10 15.43
C LYS A 160 -9.77 -4.79 16.67
N MET A 161 -8.87 -5.78 16.50
CA MET A 161 -8.23 -6.44 17.64
C MET A 161 -7.45 -5.46 18.53
N ILE A 162 -6.67 -4.54 17.94
CA ILE A 162 -5.95 -3.50 18.71
C ILE A 162 -6.94 -2.66 19.54
N ARG A 163 -8.02 -2.19 18.91
CA ARG A 163 -9.05 -1.39 19.57
C ARG A 163 -9.69 -2.15 20.74
N ASP A 164 -10.00 -3.42 20.53
CA ASP A 164 -10.67 -4.25 21.53
C ASP A 164 -9.75 -4.56 22.71
N THR A 165 -8.46 -4.80 22.46
CA THR A 165 -7.44 -4.89 23.51
C THR A 165 -7.34 -3.57 24.27
N GLU A 166 -7.27 -2.43 23.58
CA GLU A 166 -7.19 -1.12 24.24
C GLU A 166 -8.42 -0.85 25.14
N ARG A 167 -9.61 -1.24 24.68
CA ARG A 167 -10.85 -1.17 25.45
C ARG A 167 -10.79 -2.08 26.68
N SER A 168 -10.21 -3.27 26.57
CA SER A 168 -10.08 -4.23 27.67
C SER A 168 -9.11 -3.79 28.78
N VAL A 169 -8.16 -2.90 28.47
CA VAL A 169 -7.19 -2.36 29.44
C VAL A 169 -7.77 -1.20 30.28
N GLN A 170 -8.82 -0.53 29.80
CA GLN A 170 -9.38 0.64 30.51
C GLN A 170 -9.84 0.36 31.95
N PRO A 171 -10.51 -0.76 32.27
CA PRO A 171 -10.90 -1.05 33.65
C PRO A 171 -9.70 -1.10 34.61
N SER A 172 -8.55 -1.57 34.15
CA SER A 172 -7.32 -1.60 34.96
C SER A 172 -6.77 -0.19 35.20
N ARG A 173 -6.76 0.66 34.17
CA ARG A 173 -6.37 2.09 34.29
C ARG A 173 -7.28 2.84 35.26
N ASP A 174 -8.60 2.68 35.08
CA ASP A 174 -9.62 3.34 35.90
C ASP A 174 -9.57 2.85 37.35
N GLY A 175 -9.39 1.54 37.57
CA GLY A 175 -9.26 0.94 38.90
C GLY A 175 -8.07 1.50 39.68
N LYS A 176 -6.89 1.54 39.04
CA LYS A 176 -5.69 2.16 39.62
C LYS A 176 -5.90 3.64 39.94
N SER A 177 -6.49 4.42 39.02
CA SER A 177 -6.73 5.85 39.25
C SER A 177 -7.67 6.09 40.43
N LYS A 178 -8.75 5.30 40.54
CA LYS A 178 -9.71 5.42 41.66
C LYS A 178 -9.06 5.09 43.00
N LEU A 179 -8.28 4.01 43.08
CA LEU A 179 -7.54 3.65 44.30
C LEU A 179 -6.54 4.72 44.69
N TYR A 180 -5.85 5.31 43.72
CA TYR A 180 -4.93 6.42 43.96
C TYR A 180 -5.66 7.65 44.53
N ASP A 181 -6.80 8.04 43.96
CA ASP A 181 -7.59 9.17 44.45
C ASP A 181 -8.14 8.93 45.87
N GLU A 182 -8.61 7.71 46.15
CA GLU A 182 -9.05 7.30 47.49
C GLU A 182 -7.91 7.35 48.51
N PHE A 183 -6.72 6.87 48.13
CA PHE A 183 -5.51 6.94 48.94
C PHE A 183 -5.14 8.40 49.26
N GLN A 184 -5.08 9.29 48.26
CA GLN A 184 -4.74 10.70 48.47
C GLN A 184 -5.78 11.41 49.35
N LYS A 185 -7.06 11.12 49.13
CA LYS A 185 -8.15 11.69 49.93
C LYS A 185 -8.09 11.24 51.39
N LEU A 186 -7.81 9.97 51.64
CA LEU A 186 -7.66 9.46 53.01
C LEU A 186 -6.41 10.04 53.66
N LYS A 187 -5.29 10.11 52.94
CA LYS A 187 -4.02 10.65 53.44
C LYS A 187 -4.15 12.11 53.84
N ALA A 188 -4.91 12.90 53.09
CA ALA A 188 -5.16 14.31 53.40
C ALA A 188 -6.08 14.52 54.63
N LYS A 189 -7.02 13.61 54.89
CA LYS A 189 -7.99 13.73 55.98
C LYS A 189 -7.50 13.09 57.29
N GLU A 190 -6.92 11.90 57.19
CA GLU A 190 -6.58 11.04 58.33
C GLU A 190 -5.20 10.39 58.10
N PRO A 191 -4.11 11.15 58.22
CA PRO A 191 -2.76 10.68 57.86
C PRO A 191 -2.22 9.54 58.73
N GLN A 192 -2.84 9.28 59.90
CA GLN A 192 -2.47 8.20 60.81
C GLN A 192 -3.42 7.00 60.75
N SER A 193 -4.36 6.96 59.80
CA SER A 193 -5.32 5.87 59.66
C SER A 193 -4.63 4.56 59.28
N ALA A 194 -4.87 3.48 60.03
CA ALA A 194 -4.37 2.14 59.70
C ALA A 194 -4.88 1.63 58.33
N ARG A 195 -6.00 2.18 57.84
CA ARG A 195 -6.56 1.89 56.52
C ARG A 195 -5.68 2.39 55.37
N LEU A 196 -4.78 3.35 55.61
CA LEU A 196 -3.82 3.80 54.60
C LEU A 196 -2.88 2.68 54.16
N VAL A 197 -2.42 1.84 55.10
CA VAL A 197 -1.52 0.72 54.79
C VAL A 197 -2.21 -0.32 53.90
N LEU A 198 -3.50 -0.59 54.14
CA LEU A 198 -4.29 -1.50 53.31
C LEU A 198 -4.51 -0.94 51.91
N LEU A 199 -4.92 0.33 51.80
CA LEU A 199 -5.10 1.01 50.51
C LEU A 199 -3.79 1.10 49.71
N GLU A 200 -2.65 1.29 50.39
CA GLU A 200 -1.34 1.28 49.75
C GLU A 200 -1.00 -0.09 49.16
N GLN A 201 -1.25 -1.18 49.90
CA GLN A 201 -1.06 -2.54 49.39
C GLN A 201 -1.99 -2.84 48.19
N GLU A 202 -3.25 -2.42 48.26
CA GLU A 202 -4.20 -2.55 47.14
C GLU A 202 -3.75 -1.73 45.92
N LEU A 203 -3.24 -0.52 46.13
CA LEU A 203 -2.71 0.34 45.07
C LEU A 203 -1.49 -0.30 44.39
N VAL A 204 -0.53 -0.82 45.17
CA VAL A 204 0.65 -1.52 44.62
C VAL A 204 0.23 -2.72 43.79
N ARG A 205 -0.77 -3.48 44.24
CA ARG A 205 -1.34 -4.58 43.45
C ARG A 205 -1.97 -4.09 42.15
N ALA A 206 -2.81 -3.06 42.20
CA ALA A 206 -3.45 -2.49 41.02
C ALA A 206 -2.43 -1.90 40.03
N GLU A 207 -1.33 -1.33 40.52
CA GLU A 207 -0.21 -0.87 39.70
C GLU A 207 0.47 -2.03 38.96
N ALA A 208 0.74 -3.15 39.63
CA ALA A 208 1.32 -4.33 39.02
C ALA A 208 0.39 -4.92 37.94
N GLU A 209 -0.91 -5.04 38.23
CA GLU A 209 -1.92 -5.50 37.26
C GLU A 209 -2.00 -4.57 36.04
N ASN A 210 -1.96 -3.25 36.25
CA ASN A 210 -1.93 -2.26 35.17
C ASN A 210 -0.65 -2.35 34.34
N LEU A 211 0.52 -2.58 34.94
CA LEU A 211 1.78 -2.76 34.19
C LEU A 211 1.73 -3.96 33.25
N VAL A 212 1.16 -5.08 33.71
CA VAL A 212 0.99 -6.27 32.86
C VAL A 212 0.01 -5.99 31.72
N ALA A 213 -1.12 -5.35 32.00
CA ALA A 213 -2.12 -4.99 30.99
C ALA A 213 -1.57 -4.03 29.91
N GLU A 214 -0.78 -3.03 30.30
CA GLU A 214 -0.13 -2.08 29.38
C GLU A 214 0.96 -2.76 28.52
N ALA A 215 1.73 -3.68 29.11
CA ALA A 215 2.71 -4.47 28.37
C ALA A 215 2.02 -5.36 27.32
N GLN A 216 0.91 -6.01 27.68
CA GLN A 216 0.09 -6.79 26.74
C GLN A 216 -0.47 -5.92 25.61
N LEU A 217 -1.04 -4.76 25.93
CA LEU A 217 -1.52 -3.81 24.91
C LEU A 217 -0.40 -3.40 23.95
N THR A 218 0.79 -3.11 24.47
CA THR A 218 1.94 -2.73 23.65
C THR A 218 2.34 -3.85 22.69
N ASN A 219 2.41 -5.10 23.18
CA ASN A 219 2.78 -6.25 22.37
C ASN A 219 1.75 -6.54 21.28
N VAL A 220 0.47 -6.59 21.65
CA VAL A 220 -0.63 -6.81 20.69
C VAL A 220 -0.70 -5.69 19.66
N THR A 221 -0.54 -4.43 20.08
CA THR A 221 -0.55 -3.29 19.15
C THR A 221 0.55 -3.42 18.10
N ARG A 222 1.79 -3.71 18.50
CA ARG A 222 2.91 -3.87 17.56
C ARG A 222 2.69 -5.05 16.63
N GLN A 223 2.26 -6.18 17.16
CA GLN A 223 2.02 -7.39 16.38
C GLN A 223 0.91 -7.16 15.34
N LYS A 224 -0.26 -6.68 15.79
CA LYS A 224 -1.42 -6.53 14.92
C LYS A 224 -1.30 -5.37 13.95
N LEU A 225 -0.55 -4.32 14.29
CA LEU A 225 -0.23 -3.26 13.35
C LEU A 225 0.64 -3.79 12.20
N LYS A 226 1.64 -4.62 12.53
CA LYS A 226 2.49 -5.27 11.52
C LYS A 226 1.65 -6.18 10.63
N GLU A 227 0.84 -7.06 11.21
CA GLU A 227 -0.03 -7.98 10.46
C GLU A 227 -1.04 -7.23 9.57
N ALA A 228 -1.67 -6.16 10.06
CA ALA A 228 -2.65 -5.37 9.29
C ALA A 228 -2.04 -4.85 7.98
N TYR A 229 -0.92 -4.13 8.10
CA TYR A 229 -0.29 -3.51 6.94
C TYR A 229 0.52 -4.47 6.08
N ASP A 230 0.97 -5.60 6.62
CA ASP A 230 1.56 -6.69 5.83
C ASP A 230 0.52 -7.28 4.86
N VAL A 231 -0.70 -7.53 5.36
CA VAL A 231 -1.83 -7.99 4.52
C VAL A 231 -2.20 -6.93 3.48
N GLU A 232 -2.39 -5.67 3.91
CA GLU A 232 -2.83 -4.60 3.01
C GLU A 232 -1.79 -4.32 1.92
N PHE A 233 -0.51 -4.17 2.26
CA PHE A 233 0.52 -3.89 1.26
C PHE A 233 0.75 -5.07 0.31
N SER A 234 0.69 -6.31 0.81
CA SER A 234 0.75 -7.50 -0.05
C SER A 234 -0.41 -7.52 -1.06
N ALA A 235 -1.62 -7.20 -0.62
CA ALA A 235 -2.79 -7.14 -1.48
C ALA A 235 -2.73 -5.98 -2.49
N ILE A 236 -2.15 -4.83 -2.12
CA ILE A 236 -1.91 -3.71 -3.04
C ILE A 236 -0.93 -4.12 -4.14
N ILE A 237 0.17 -4.78 -3.77
CA ILE A 237 1.20 -5.25 -4.71
C ILE A 237 0.58 -6.25 -5.69
N GLU A 238 -0.08 -7.29 -5.18
CA GLU A 238 -0.77 -8.29 -6.01
C GLU A 238 -1.76 -7.65 -6.99
N ARG A 239 -2.64 -6.78 -6.48
CA ARG A 239 -3.64 -6.09 -7.31
C ARG A 239 -2.97 -5.26 -8.40
N ALA A 240 -1.92 -4.50 -8.06
CA ALA A 240 -1.24 -3.63 -9.01
C ALA A 240 -0.53 -4.43 -10.11
N GLU A 241 0.18 -5.49 -9.75
CA GLU A 241 0.92 -6.32 -10.70
C GLU A 241 -0.02 -7.05 -11.67
N LYS A 242 -1.11 -7.63 -11.17
CA LYS A 242 -2.13 -8.26 -12.02
C LYS A 242 -2.84 -7.24 -12.91
N GLN A 243 -3.12 -6.03 -12.42
CA GLN A 243 -3.67 -4.95 -13.25
C GLN A 243 -2.69 -4.50 -14.33
N ILE A 244 -1.37 -4.50 -14.06
CA ILE A 244 -0.36 -4.19 -15.07
C ILE A 244 -0.35 -5.24 -16.19
N ILE A 245 -0.46 -6.53 -15.86
CA ILE A 245 -0.56 -7.63 -16.84
C ILE A 245 -1.78 -7.40 -17.75
N LEU A 246 -2.96 -7.24 -17.16
CA LEU A 246 -4.21 -7.00 -17.89
C LEU A 246 -4.14 -5.74 -18.76
N ALA A 247 -3.60 -4.64 -18.25
CA ALA A 247 -3.48 -3.39 -19.00
C ALA A 247 -2.54 -3.51 -20.20
N LYS A 248 -1.44 -4.28 -20.08
CA LYS A 248 -0.52 -4.54 -21.21
C LYS A 248 -1.22 -5.31 -22.33
N HIS A 249 -1.96 -6.38 -22.00
CA HIS A 249 -2.72 -7.14 -23.00
C HIS A 249 -3.89 -6.34 -23.57
N GLY A 250 -4.57 -5.52 -22.76
CA GLY A 250 -5.57 -4.57 -23.23
C GLY A 250 -5.01 -3.59 -24.27
N ARG A 251 -3.76 -3.12 -24.10
CA ARG A 251 -3.09 -2.30 -25.13
C ARG A 251 -2.75 -3.09 -26.39
N ARG A 252 -2.32 -4.34 -26.26
CA ARG A 252 -2.05 -5.23 -27.40
C ARG A 252 -3.31 -5.49 -28.23
N LEU A 253 -4.50 -5.56 -27.61
CA LEU A 253 -5.77 -5.62 -28.33
C LEU A 253 -6.00 -4.38 -29.19
N LEU A 254 -5.67 -3.18 -28.69
CA LEU A 254 -5.84 -1.93 -29.45
C LEU A 254 -4.95 -1.88 -30.69
N GLU A 255 -3.77 -2.52 -30.67
CA GLU A 255 -2.87 -2.60 -31.83
C GLU A 255 -3.45 -3.42 -32.99
N LEU A 256 -4.51 -4.19 -32.75
CA LEU A 256 -5.22 -4.97 -33.79
C LEU A 256 -6.29 -4.16 -34.52
N LEU A 257 -6.56 -2.92 -34.09
CA LEU A 257 -7.54 -2.04 -34.69
C LEU A 257 -6.85 -1.07 -35.66
N ASP A 258 -7.19 -1.15 -36.94
CA ASP A 258 -6.71 -0.21 -37.96
C ASP A 258 -7.43 1.15 -37.80
N ASP A 259 -6.68 2.19 -37.48
CA ASP A 259 -7.17 3.56 -37.26
C ASP A 259 -7.00 4.46 -38.50
N LYS A 260 -6.54 3.91 -39.63
CA LYS A 260 -6.34 4.67 -40.86
C LYS A 260 -7.66 5.29 -41.35
N ALA A 261 -7.61 6.61 -41.59
CA ALA A 261 -8.74 7.34 -42.15
C ALA A 261 -9.06 6.87 -43.58
N LEU A 262 -10.36 6.74 -43.89
CA LEU A 262 -10.85 6.45 -45.23
C LEU A 262 -11.33 7.72 -45.94
N SER A 263 -11.20 7.75 -47.26
CA SER A 263 -11.85 8.76 -48.08
C SER A 263 -13.34 8.47 -48.21
N PRO A 264 -14.20 9.47 -48.39
CA PRO A 264 -15.62 9.23 -48.68
C PRO A 264 -15.79 8.34 -49.92
N GLY A 265 -16.45 7.20 -49.75
CA GLY A 265 -16.68 6.21 -50.80
C GLY A 265 -15.73 5.00 -50.80
N ASP A 266 -14.64 5.06 -50.03
CA ASP A 266 -13.77 3.90 -49.80
C ASP A 266 -14.40 2.93 -48.78
N ALA A 267 -14.17 1.63 -48.96
CA ALA A 267 -14.57 0.60 -48.01
C ALA A 267 -13.38 0.21 -47.11
N ARG A 268 -13.64 -0.14 -45.84
CA ARG A 268 -12.63 -0.74 -44.97
C ARG A 268 -12.28 -2.14 -45.48
N MET A 269 -11.03 -2.56 -45.22
CA MET A 269 -10.64 -3.94 -45.45
C MET A 269 -11.41 -4.86 -44.50
N PRO A 270 -11.70 -6.11 -44.90
CA PRO A 270 -12.30 -7.10 -44.01
C PRO A 270 -11.46 -7.31 -42.75
N TYR A 271 -12.13 -7.54 -41.62
CA TYR A 271 -11.46 -7.81 -40.35
C TYR A 271 -10.93 -9.25 -40.30
N GLU A 272 -9.63 -9.44 -40.08
CA GLU A 272 -8.99 -10.76 -40.02
C GLU A 272 -8.32 -11.08 -38.67
N ASN A 273 -8.26 -10.11 -37.75
CA ASN A 273 -7.47 -10.24 -36.52
C ASN A 273 -8.18 -11.02 -35.39
N GLY A 274 -9.38 -11.57 -35.62
CA GLY A 274 -10.17 -12.21 -34.56
C GLY A 274 -9.48 -13.40 -33.88
N ALA A 275 -8.71 -14.19 -34.63
CA ALA A 275 -7.91 -15.28 -34.05
C ALA A 275 -6.78 -14.75 -33.15
N GLN A 276 -6.12 -13.68 -33.58
CA GLN A 276 -5.05 -13.03 -32.83
C GLN A 276 -5.60 -12.35 -31.57
N ALA A 277 -6.76 -11.69 -31.64
CA ALA A 277 -7.42 -11.06 -30.49
C ALA A 277 -7.79 -12.08 -29.41
N ARG A 278 -8.27 -13.27 -29.82
CA ARG A 278 -8.51 -14.40 -28.89
C ARG A 278 -7.21 -14.89 -28.25
N GLN A 279 -6.13 -14.99 -29.02
CA GLN A 279 -4.83 -15.39 -28.47
C GLN A 279 -4.32 -14.40 -27.42
N VAL A 280 -4.55 -13.09 -27.59
CA VAL A 280 -4.19 -12.09 -26.56
C VAL A 280 -4.89 -12.37 -25.22
N LEU A 281 -6.15 -12.82 -25.24
CA LEU A 281 -6.84 -13.18 -24.00
C LEU A 281 -6.26 -14.45 -23.35
N ASN A 282 -5.93 -15.47 -24.16
CA ASN A 282 -5.28 -16.67 -23.64
C ASN A 282 -3.93 -16.34 -23.00
N ASP A 283 -3.13 -15.51 -23.67
CA ASP A 283 -1.83 -15.06 -23.14
C ASP A 283 -2.01 -14.27 -21.83
N ALA A 284 -3.07 -13.45 -21.71
CA ALA A 284 -3.39 -12.74 -20.47
C ALA A 284 -3.78 -13.70 -19.34
N GLU A 285 -4.57 -14.72 -19.64
CA GLU A 285 -4.96 -15.75 -18.67
C GLU A 285 -3.75 -16.54 -18.18
N ASP A 286 -2.85 -16.93 -19.09
CA ASP A 286 -1.64 -17.68 -18.76
C ASP A 286 -0.67 -16.83 -17.93
N ASP A 287 -0.42 -15.58 -18.30
CA ASP A 287 0.41 -14.65 -17.52
C ASP A 287 -0.16 -14.42 -16.10
N LEU A 288 -1.49 -14.36 -15.96
CA LEU A 288 -2.14 -14.23 -14.66
C LEU A 288 -2.02 -15.50 -13.81
N LYS A 289 -2.05 -16.69 -14.42
CA LYS A 289 -1.82 -17.97 -13.74
C LYS A 289 -0.37 -18.14 -13.30
N GLU A 290 0.55 -17.67 -14.12
CA GLU A 290 1.99 -17.73 -13.85
C GLU A 290 2.44 -16.69 -12.81
N TRP A 291 1.66 -15.62 -12.61
CA TRP A 291 1.96 -14.62 -11.58
C TRP A 291 2.12 -15.27 -10.20
N GLN A 292 3.19 -14.89 -9.51
CA GLN A 292 3.49 -15.29 -8.14
C GLN A 292 3.95 -14.05 -7.36
N PRO A 293 3.64 -13.95 -6.05
CA PRO A 293 4.19 -12.89 -5.22
C PRO A 293 5.72 -12.92 -5.24
N GLU A 294 6.38 -11.77 -5.42
CA GLU A 294 7.82 -11.68 -5.21
C GLU A 294 8.15 -12.13 -3.78
N HIS A 295 9.12 -13.05 -3.65
CA HIS A 295 9.60 -13.49 -2.35
C HIS A 295 10.29 -12.33 -1.64
N HIS A 296 9.56 -11.61 -0.79
CA HIS A 296 10.19 -10.69 0.14
C HIS A 296 11.07 -11.52 1.09
N HIS A 297 12.39 -11.49 0.85
CA HIS A 297 13.39 -12.12 1.69
C HIS A 297 13.10 -11.77 3.15
N LYS A 298 12.70 -12.79 3.92
CA LYS A 298 12.52 -12.72 5.38
C LYS A 298 13.90 -12.66 6.06
N ALA A 299 14.75 -11.73 5.65
CA ALA A 299 15.97 -11.40 6.35
C ALA A 299 15.62 -10.35 7.39
N LEU A 300 15.64 -10.75 8.67
CA LEU A 300 15.86 -9.97 9.90
C LEU A 300 15.10 -10.63 11.06
N SER A 301 15.57 -11.79 11.53
CA SER A 301 15.45 -12.24 12.93
C SER A 301 16.13 -13.60 13.15
N GLU A 302 17.41 -13.73 12.84
CA GLU A 302 18.22 -14.84 13.37
C GLU A 302 19.69 -14.40 13.36
N ASN A 303 20.10 -13.71 14.44
CA ASN A 303 21.47 -13.46 14.88
C ASN A 303 21.37 -12.55 16.12
N GLY A 304 21.74 -12.93 17.34
CA GLY A 304 22.16 -14.20 17.90
C GLY A 304 21.98 -14.05 19.42
N SER A 305 21.30 -15.00 20.05
CA SER A 305 21.30 -15.14 21.50
C SER A 305 22.47 -16.03 21.89
N GLU A 306 23.68 -15.46 21.97
CA GLU A 306 24.78 -16.11 22.70
C GLU A 306 24.81 -15.56 24.13
N THR A 307 24.29 -16.38 25.03
CA THR A 307 24.37 -16.21 26.47
C THR A 307 25.78 -16.52 26.96
N SER A 308 26.59 -15.49 27.23
CA SER A 308 27.81 -15.67 28.01
C SER A 308 27.49 -15.73 29.51
N LYS A 309 27.41 -16.93 30.09
CA LYS A 309 27.62 -17.17 31.53
C LYS A 309 28.48 -18.42 31.70
N GLY A 310 29.71 -18.21 32.15
CA GLY A 310 30.74 -19.26 32.23
C GLY A 310 30.72 -20.10 33.51
N LYS A 311 31.65 -21.06 33.55
CA LYS A 311 32.41 -21.45 34.75
C LYS A 311 33.50 -22.46 34.35
N SER A 312 34.76 -22.11 34.62
CA SER A 312 35.90 -23.03 34.59
C SER A 312 35.81 -23.99 35.78
N PRO A 313 36.11 -25.30 35.63
CA PRO A 313 36.24 -26.21 36.77
C PRO A 313 37.66 -26.15 37.34
N VAL A 314 37.73 -26.12 38.66
CA VAL A 314 38.94 -26.29 39.49
C VAL A 314 39.28 -27.79 39.55
N GLU A 315 40.52 -28.14 39.21
CA GLU A 315 41.14 -29.46 39.45
C GLU A 315 41.48 -29.65 40.93
N PRO A 316 41.28 -30.84 41.52
CA PRO A 316 41.94 -31.23 42.75
C PRO A 316 43.19 -32.08 42.47
N SER A 317 44.23 -31.79 43.23
CA SER A 317 45.51 -32.50 43.26
C SER A 317 45.39 -33.99 43.59
N ALA A 318 46.20 -34.79 42.89
CA ALA A 318 47.00 -35.87 43.43
C ALA A 318 48.34 -35.87 42.68
#